data_AF-S6SYY9-F1
#
_entry.id   AF-S6SYY9-F1
#
_cell.length_a   1.000
_cell.length_b   1.000
_cell.length_c   1.000
_cell.angle_alpha   90.00
_cell.angle_beta   90.00
_cell.angle_gamma   90.00
#
_symmetry.space_group_name_H-M   'P 1'
#
loop_
_entity.id
_entity.type
_entity.pdbx_description
1 polymer ?
#
loop_
_entity_poly.entity_id
_entity_poly.type
_entity_poly.pdbx_seq_one_letter_code
_entity_poly.pdbx_strand_id
1 'polypeptide(L)' 'TKAYEWAHLDIAGTAWLSGGKDKGATGRPVPLLTQYLLDRAGV' A
#
# COMPACT_ATOMS: atom_id res chain seq x y z
N THR A 1 -14.55 13.60 -8.00
CA THR A 1 -13.67 12.44 -8.26
C THR A 1 -13.87 11.82 -9.63
N LYS A 2 -15.05 11.87 -10.26
CA LYS A 2 -15.31 11.26 -11.58
C LYS A 2 -14.50 11.80 -12.78
N ALA A 3 -13.84 12.95 -12.64
CA ALA A 3 -13.12 13.60 -13.74
C ALA A 3 -11.64 13.19 -13.86
N TYR A 4 -11.15 12.33 -12.95
CA TYR A 4 -9.74 11.93 -12.91
C TYR A 4 -9.62 10.42 -12.69
N GLU A 5 -8.59 9.83 -13.29
CA GLU A 5 -8.19 8.45 -13.00
C GLU A 5 -7.78 8.34 -11.52
N TRP A 6 -8.56 7.60 -10.73
CA TRP A 6 -8.41 7.50 -9.29
C TRP A 6 -8.67 6.09 -8.78
N ALA A 7 -7.91 5.69 -7.77
CA ALA A 7 -8.08 4.42 -7.07
C ALA A 7 -8.02 4.63 -5.55
N HIS A 8 -8.81 3.85 -4.82
CA HIS A 8 -8.74 3.73 -3.37
C HIS A 8 -8.24 2.35 -2.99
N LEU A 9 -7.30 2.30 -2.05
CA LEU A 9 -6.76 1.06 -1.50
C LEU A 9 -6.99 1.05 0.01
N ASP A 10 -7.92 0.21 0.46
CA ASP A 10 -8.13 -0.07 1.87
C ASP A 10 -7.04 -1.05 2.37
N ILE A 11 -6.31 -0.64 3.40
CA ILE A 11 -5.16 -1.39 3.93
C ILE A 11 -5.37 -1.87 5.38
N ALA A 12 -6.58 -1.74 5.93
CA ALA A 12 -6.84 -2.02 7.35
C ALA A 12 -6.36 -3.40 7.81
N GLY A 13 -6.47 -4.42 6.94
CA GLY A 13 -6.02 -5.79 7.22
C GLY A 13 -4.57 -6.10 6.85
N THR A 14 -3.87 -5.21 6.13
CA THR A 14 -2.50 -5.47 5.64
C THR A 14 -1.45 -4.60 6.29
N ALA A 15 -1.86 -3.46 6.87
CA ALA A 15 -0.96 -2.46 7.44
C ALA A 15 -0.27 -2.92 8.73
N TRP A 16 -0.79 -3.93 9.42
CA TRP A 16 -0.27 -4.40 10.69
C TRP A 16 -0.55 -5.89 10.94
N LEU A 17 0.27 -6.53 11.78
CA LEU A 17 0.06 -7.91 12.24
C LEU A 17 -0.68 -7.91 13.58
N SER A 18 -1.79 -8.63 13.62
CA SER A 18 -2.54 -8.85 14.86
C SER A 18 -1.94 -10.00 15.67
N GLY A 19 -1.74 -9.78 16.98
CA GLY A 19 -1.43 -10.84 17.94
C GLY A 19 -0.11 -10.68 18.69
N GLY A 20 -0.20 -10.72 20.02
CA GLY A 20 0.91 -11.01 20.93
C GLY A 20 2.23 -10.26 20.68
N LYS A 21 3.33 -11.03 20.70
CA LYS A 21 4.72 -10.53 20.60
C LYS A 21 5.08 -10.00 19.21
N ASP A 22 4.40 -10.47 18.16
CA ASP A 22 4.69 -10.10 16.77
C ASP A 22 3.80 -8.94 16.28
N LYS A 23 3.14 -8.24 17.21
CA LYS A 23 2.37 -7.04 16.91
C LYS A 23 3.29 -5.95 16.37
N GLY A 24 3.01 -5.49 15.16
CA GLY A 24 3.79 -4.44 14.53
C GLY A 24 3.21 -3.97 13.19
N ALA A 25 3.69 -2.82 12.73
CA ALA A 25 3.38 -2.31 11.39
C ALA A 25 4.15 -3.12 10.34
N THR A 26 3.52 -3.40 9.20
CA THR A 26 4.13 -4.20 8.12
C THR A 26 4.87 -3.35 7.09
N GLY A 27 4.64 -2.03 7.08
CA GLY A 27 5.11 -1.12 6.03
C GLY A 27 4.36 -1.26 4.70
N ARG A 28 3.33 -2.11 4.61
CA ARG A 28 2.48 -2.20 3.42
C ARG A 28 1.50 -1.01 3.38
N PRO A 29 1.26 -0.40 2.20
CA PRO A 29 1.59 -0.89 0.86
C PRO A 29 2.82 -0.20 0.22
N VAL A 30 3.82 0.27 0.99
CA VAL A 30 4.94 1.06 0.44
C VAL A 30 5.62 0.39 -0.77
N PRO A 31 5.97 -0.92 -0.75
CA PRO A 31 6.58 -1.55 -1.91
C PRO A 31 5.68 -1.56 -3.16
N LEU A 32 4.36 -1.69 -2.99
CA LEU A 32 3.40 -1.66 -4.11
C LEU A 32 3.35 -0.27 -4.74
N LEU A 33 3.27 0.78 -3.92
CA LEU A 33 3.21 2.15 -4.44
C LEU A 33 4.52 2.56 -5.08
N THR A 34 5.67 2.18 -4.51
CA THR A 34 6.98 2.43 -5.10
C THR A 34 7.11 1.72 -6.45
N GLN A 35 6.70 0.45 -6.54
CA GLN A 35 6.72 -0.27 -7.82
C GLN A 35 5.81 0.40 -8.85
N TYR A 36 4.58 0.77 -8.47
CA TYR A 36 3.67 1.49 -9.37
C TYR A 36 4.27 2.79 -9.94
N LEU A 37 5.03 3.52 -9.13
CA LEU A 37 5.72 4.73 -9.58
C LEU A 37 6.92 4.41 -10.49
N LEU A 38 7.69 3.36 -10.21
CA LEU A 38 8.78 2.88 -11.07
C LEU A 38 8.27 2.44 -12.44
N ASP A 39 7.20 1.65 -12.47
CA ASP A 39 6.54 1.20 -13.70
C ASP A 39 6.07 2.41 -14.53
N ARG A 40 5.54 3.46 -13.88
CA ARG A 40 5.15 4.71 -14.54
C ARG A 40 6.32 5.57 -15.00
N ALA A 41 7.46 5.47 -14.33
CA ALA A 41 8.69 6.14 -14.72
C ALA A 41 9.42 5.40 -15.86
N GLY A 42 9.06 4.13 -16.13
CA GLY A 42 9.68 3.30 -17.16
C GLY A 42 11.06 2.78 -16.80
N VAL A 43 11.32 2.56 -15.50
CA VAL A 43 12.59 2.04 -14.96
C VAL A 43 12.51 0.54 -14.73
#